data_AF-A0A2I1HYR5-F1
#
_entry.id   AF-A0A2I1HYR5-F1
#
_cell.length_a   1.000
_cell.length_b   1.000
_cell.length_c   1.000
_cell.angle_alpha   90.00
_cell.angle_beta   90.00
_cell.angle_gamma   90.00
#
_symmetry.space_group_name_H-M   'P 1'
#
loop_
_entity.id
_entity.type
_entity.pdbx_description
1 polymer ?
#
loop_
_entity_poly.entity_id
_entity_poly.type
_entity_poly.pdbx_seq_one_letter_code
_entity_poly.pdbx_strand_id
1 'polypeptide(L)'
;MLVRYTRQLATAALIVAAGLGMGACSAHPGAAVSTSNGDYSIAEVDEAVAQLNAVTGGQSGVGAQQVRASLVNGPQLQAVGAAVGVAVTDEQIDVTIAQIAQKAGGQVPELSRATREAVRSMFLGQRLSEFANANPAAASTMNEVFAQARATSDARINPRFTQPSLGGGQAPATPLFGDAVSGGQQDPMTALMGGTAH
;
A
#
# COMPACT_ATOMS: atom_id res chain seq x y z
N MET A 1 60.80 -30.21 -4.78
CA MET A 1 60.13 -31.21 -3.91
C MET A 1 59.89 -30.54 -2.56
N LEU A 2 58.73 -30.82 -1.94
CA LEU A 2 58.20 -30.28 -0.68
C LEU A 2 57.64 -28.85 -0.73
N VAL A 3 56.46 -28.52 -0.20
CA VAL A 3 55.21 -29.23 0.16
C VAL A 3 54.23 -28.08 0.50
N ARG A 4 52.97 -28.22 0.10
CA ARG A 4 51.87 -27.29 0.37
C ARG A 4 51.63 -27.13 1.88
N TYR A 5 51.21 -25.95 2.33
CA TYR A 5 50.28 -25.85 3.46
C TYR A 5 49.33 -24.64 3.32
N THR A 6 48.13 -24.94 2.88
CA THR A 6 46.92 -24.11 2.96
C THR A 6 46.50 -23.97 4.43
N ARG A 7 46.35 -22.74 4.93
CA ARG A 7 45.61 -22.41 6.16
C ARG A 7 44.33 -21.68 5.74
N GLN A 8 43.23 -22.40 5.66
CA GLN A 8 42.19 -22.56 6.68
C GLN A 8 41.27 -21.33 6.83
N LEU A 9 40.00 -21.62 6.54
CA LEU A 9 38.78 -20.83 6.63
C LEU A 9 38.41 -20.47 8.08
N ALA A 10 37.78 -19.31 8.29
CA ALA A 10 36.74 -19.05 9.30
C ALA A 10 36.31 -17.58 9.16
N THR A 11 35.20 -17.26 8.49
CA THR A 11 33.85 -17.12 9.07
C THR A 11 33.81 -16.16 10.28
N ALA A 12 33.45 -14.90 10.03
CA ALA A 12 32.92 -14.00 11.05
C ALA A 12 31.58 -13.46 10.53
N ALA A 13 30.52 -14.24 10.78
CA ALA A 13 29.14 -13.80 10.65
C ALA A 13 28.85 -12.82 11.80
N LEU A 14 28.69 -11.54 11.49
CA LEU A 14 28.13 -10.58 12.44
C LEU A 14 26.63 -10.82 12.56
N ILE A 15 26.25 -11.63 13.54
CA ILE A 15 24.87 -11.77 14.00
C ILE A 15 24.53 -10.49 14.78
N VAL A 16 23.83 -9.56 14.14
CA VAL A 16 23.14 -8.47 14.85
C VAL A 16 21.86 -9.07 15.43
N ALA A 17 21.97 -9.63 16.64
CA ALA A 17 20.83 -9.98 17.46
C ALA A 17 20.27 -8.70 18.08
N ALA A 18 19.31 -8.06 17.42
CA ALA A 18 18.46 -7.07 18.06
C ALA A 18 17.47 -7.82 18.96
N GLY A 19 17.75 -7.84 20.26
CA GLY A 19 16.81 -8.28 21.27
C GLY A 19 15.59 -7.36 21.29
N LEU A 20 14.40 -7.94 21.17
CA LEU A 20 13.15 -7.27 21.50
C LEU A 20 12.60 -7.96 22.75
N GLY A 21 12.84 -7.29 23.88
CA GLY A 21 12.26 -7.62 25.17
C GLY A 21 10.74 -7.44 25.15
N MET A 22 10.08 -8.26 25.96
CA MET A 22 8.67 -8.13 26.29
C MET A 22 8.45 -6.80 27.04
N GLY A 23 7.77 -5.86 26.38
CA GLY A 23 7.32 -4.60 26.96
C GLY A 23 6.03 -4.18 26.30
N ALA A 24 4.92 -4.31 27.02
CA ALA A 24 3.62 -3.78 26.63
C ALA A 24 3.64 -2.24 26.72
N CYS A 25 4.18 -1.60 25.68
CA CYS A 25 3.97 -0.20 25.27
C CYS A 25 4.16 -0.22 23.74
N SER A 26 3.04 -0.28 23.02
CA SER A 26 2.98 -0.55 21.58
C SER A 26 3.77 0.47 20.73
N ALA A 27 4.67 -0.10 19.93
CA ALA A 27 4.98 0.29 18.55
C ALA A 27 5.74 1.62 18.32
N HIS A 28 7.04 1.47 18.04
CA HIS A 28 7.84 2.29 17.12
C HIS A 28 7.43 3.78 16.97
N PRO A 29 7.99 4.70 17.78
CA PRO A 29 7.75 6.14 17.59
C PRO A 29 8.31 6.58 16.23
N GLY A 30 7.47 6.58 15.19
CA GLY A 30 7.92 6.90 13.83
C GLY A 30 7.18 6.21 12.70
N ALA A 31 6.42 5.14 12.94
CA ALA A 31 5.63 4.48 11.91
C ALA A 31 4.61 5.47 11.28
N ALA A 32 4.56 5.50 9.97
CA ALA A 32 3.56 6.20 9.19
C ALA A 32 2.29 5.36 8.99
N VAL A 33 2.47 4.06 8.80
CA VAL A 33 1.39 3.07 8.71
C VAL A 33 1.78 1.84 9.51
N SER A 34 0.83 1.29 10.26
CA SER A 34 0.95 -0.01 10.94
C SER A 34 -0.16 -0.91 10.45
N THR A 35 0.14 -2.13 10.02
CA THR A 35 -0.86 -3.12 9.60
C THR A 35 -0.43 -4.53 10.00
N SER A 36 -1.30 -5.53 9.78
CA SER A 36 -0.94 -6.95 9.90
C SER A 36 0.18 -7.37 8.94
N ASN A 37 0.39 -6.64 7.84
CA ASN A 37 1.48 -6.90 6.90
C ASN A 37 2.81 -6.30 7.40
N GLY A 38 2.75 -5.44 8.41
CA GLY A 38 3.86 -4.90 9.19
C GLY A 38 3.80 -3.38 9.36
N ASP A 39 4.83 -2.83 10.02
CA ASP A 39 4.99 -1.39 10.21
C ASP A 39 5.82 -0.78 9.07
N TYR A 40 5.48 0.47 8.71
CA TYR A 40 6.14 1.25 7.66
C TYR A 40 6.40 2.66 8.17
N SER A 41 7.65 3.09 8.14
CA SER A 41 8.11 4.42 8.54
C SER A 41 7.77 5.51 7.52
N ILE A 42 7.96 6.79 7.88
CA ILE A 42 7.84 7.90 6.92
C ILE A 42 8.86 7.77 5.79
N ALA A 43 10.11 7.43 6.14
CA ALA A 43 11.19 7.31 5.17
C ALA A 43 10.88 6.24 4.12
N GLU A 44 10.30 5.11 4.52
CA GLU A 44 9.85 4.06 3.61
C GLU A 44 8.69 4.52 2.70
N VAL A 45 7.78 5.36 3.21
CA VAL A 45 6.70 5.94 2.40
C VAL A 45 7.26 6.94 1.38
N ASP A 46 8.21 7.79 1.78
CA ASP A 46 8.84 8.77 0.91
C ASP A 46 9.73 8.09 -0.15
N GLU A 47 10.45 7.03 0.24
CA GLU A 47 11.19 6.18 -0.67
C GLU A 47 10.26 5.53 -1.70
N ALA A 48 9.09 5.03 -1.27
CA ALA A 48 8.13 4.46 -2.20
C ALA A 48 7.61 5.49 -3.22
N VAL A 49 7.36 6.73 -2.80
CA VAL A 49 7.01 7.82 -3.73
C VAL A 49 8.15 8.06 -4.73
N ALA A 50 9.40 8.14 -4.26
CA ALA A 50 10.56 8.35 -5.12
C ALA A 50 10.73 7.21 -6.14
N GLN A 51 10.59 5.95 -5.71
CA GLN A 51 10.70 4.78 -6.58
C GLN A 51 9.57 4.73 -7.62
N LEU A 52 8.33 5.04 -7.24
CA LEU A 52 7.20 5.12 -8.18
C LEU A 52 7.36 6.25 -9.21
N ASN A 53 7.92 7.38 -8.80
CA ASN A 53 8.29 8.45 -9.72
C ASN A 53 9.41 8.01 -10.68
N ALA A 54 10.44 7.30 -10.19
CA ALA A 54 11.50 6.78 -11.05
C ALA A 54 10.94 5.82 -12.12
N VAL A 55 10.04 4.91 -11.73
CA VAL A 55 9.37 3.97 -12.63
C VAL A 55 8.57 4.66 -13.73
N THR A 56 8.01 5.83 -13.47
CA THR A 56 7.12 6.54 -14.40
C THR A 56 7.78 7.72 -15.11
N GLY A 57 9.11 7.88 -15.00
CA GLY A 57 9.78 9.05 -15.56
C GLY A 57 9.32 10.39 -14.93
N GLY A 58 8.84 10.34 -13.68
CA GLY A 58 8.30 11.48 -12.93
C GLY A 58 6.80 11.71 -13.11
N GLN A 59 6.09 10.82 -13.81
CA GLN A 59 4.67 11.02 -14.17
C GLN A 59 3.67 10.23 -13.30
N SER A 60 4.08 9.64 -12.18
CA SER A 60 3.22 8.74 -11.41
C SER A 60 1.96 9.42 -10.87
N GLY A 61 2.06 10.69 -10.47
CA GLY A 61 1.03 11.37 -9.69
C GLY A 61 0.79 10.77 -8.29
N VAL A 62 1.53 9.73 -7.91
CA VAL A 62 1.36 9.00 -6.64
C VAL A 62 2.12 9.72 -5.54
N GLY A 63 1.38 10.39 -4.67
CA GLY A 63 1.94 11.05 -3.48
C GLY A 63 1.96 10.15 -2.24
N ALA A 64 2.62 10.63 -1.19
CA ALA A 64 2.75 9.92 0.09
C ALA A 64 1.40 9.54 0.71
N GLN A 65 0.34 10.33 0.49
CA GLN A 65 -1.01 10.01 0.98
C GLN A 65 -1.55 8.74 0.31
N GLN A 66 -1.36 8.61 -1.00
CA GLN A 66 -1.83 7.45 -1.75
C GLN A 66 -1.02 6.20 -1.39
N VAL A 67 0.29 6.32 -1.20
CA VAL A 67 1.13 5.22 -0.68
C VAL A 67 0.62 4.75 0.69
N ARG A 68 0.37 5.66 1.64
CA ARG A 68 -0.16 5.30 2.96
C ARG A 68 -1.54 4.65 2.87
N ALA A 69 -2.41 5.15 2.00
CA ALA A 69 -3.72 4.57 1.75
C ALA A 69 -3.63 3.15 1.17
N SER A 70 -2.70 2.89 0.26
CA SER A 70 -2.44 1.54 -0.25
C SER A 70 -1.94 0.61 0.84
N LEU A 71 -0.95 1.05 1.63
CA LEU A 71 -0.40 0.23 2.71
C LEU A 71 -1.46 -0.13 3.77
N VAL A 72 -2.30 0.83 4.19
CA VAL A 72 -3.31 0.60 5.24
C VAL A 72 -4.46 -0.30 4.77
N ASN A 73 -4.78 -0.30 3.46
CA ASN A 73 -5.86 -1.12 2.88
C ASN A 73 -5.37 -2.48 2.35
N GLY A 74 -4.05 -2.70 2.28
CA GLY A 74 -3.45 -3.90 1.73
C GLY A 74 -4.03 -5.21 2.31
N PRO A 75 -4.08 -5.39 3.64
CA PRO A 75 -4.63 -6.62 4.25
C PRO A 75 -6.08 -6.89 3.88
N GLN A 76 -6.92 -5.85 3.83
CA GLN A 76 -8.35 -5.99 3.53
C GLN A 76 -8.55 -6.37 2.06
N LEU A 77 -7.77 -5.78 1.15
CA LEU A 77 -7.79 -6.17 -0.26
C LEU A 77 -7.27 -7.60 -0.45
N GLN A 78 -6.24 -8.01 0.30
CA GLN A 78 -5.74 -9.39 0.28
C GLN A 78 -6.78 -10.39 0.76
N ALA A 79 -7.55 -10.07 1.81
CA ALA A 79 -8.65 -10.91 2.27
C ALA A 79 -9.74 -11.08 1.19
N VAL A 80 -10.14 -9.99 0.53
CA VAL A 80 -11.11 -10.04 -0.57
C VAL A 80 -10.55 -10.85 -1.74
N GLY A 81 -9.29 -10.61 -2.12
CA GLY A 81 -8.59 -11.36 -3.16
C GLY A 81 -8.58 -12.87 -2.90
N ALA A 82 -8.23 -13.27 -1.68
CA ALA A 82 -8.26 -14.67 -1.26
C ALA A 82 -9.66 -15.29 -1.39
N ALA A 83 -10.72 -14.55 -1.06
CA ALA A 83 -12.09 -15.03 -1.15
C ALA A 83 -12.57 -15.28 -2.60
N VAL A 84 -12.05 -14.53 -3.57
CA VAL A 84 -12.45 -14.65 -4.99
C VAL A 84 -11.36 -15.23 -5.89
N GLY A 85 -10.26 -15.72 -5.32
CA GLY A 85 -9.16 -16.32 -6.07
C GLY A 85 -8.31 -15.32 -6.88
N VAL A 86 -8.30 -14.04 -6.50
CA VAL A 86 -7.49 -12.99 -7.12
C VAL A 86 -6.30 -12.68 -6.23
N ALA A 87 -5.09 -12.78 -6.79
CA ALA A 87 -3.84 -12.45 -6.10
C ALA A 87 -2.88 -11.70 -7.04
N VAL A 88 -1.90 -11.04 -6.46
CA VAL A 88 -0.81 -10.37 -7.17
C VAL A 88 0.51 -10.88 -6.61
N THR A 89 1.32 -11.52 -7.47
CA THR A 89 2.63 -12.08 -7.08
C THR A 89 3.76 -11.07 -7.27
N ASP A 90 4.92 -11.35 -6.70
CA ASP A 90 6.10 -10.49 -6.84
C ASP A 90 6.62 -10.45 -8.27
N GLU A 91 6.58 -11.58 -8.98
CA GLU A 91 6.96 -11.66 -10.37
C GLU A 91 6.03 -10.81 -11.25
N GLN A 92 4.73 -10.78 -10.93
CA GLN A 92 3.77 -9.92 -11.65
C GLN A 92 4.04 -8.44 -11.38
N ILE A 93 4.43 -8.08 -10.17
CA ILE A 93 4.85 -6.71 -9.83
C ILE A 93 6.07 -6.35 -10.66
N ASP A 94 7.11 -7.18 -10.65
CA ASP A 94 8.38 -6.90 -11.34
C ASP A 94 8.18 -6.77 -12.85
N VAL A 95 7.40 -7.67 -13.46
CA VAL A 95 7.05 -7.60 -14.90
C VAL A 95 6.27 -6.33 -15.21
N THR A 96 5.27 -5.98 -14.40
CA THR A 96 4.43 -4.81 -14.67
C THR A 96 5.22 -3.51 -14.49
N ILE A 97 6.06 -3.42 -13.46
CA ILE A 97 6.93 -2.27 -13.21
C ILE A 97 7.93 -2.09 -14.36
N ALA A 98 8.54 -3.17 -14.84
CA ALA A 98 9.42 -3.11 -16.01
C ALA A 98 8.70 -2.60 -17.27
N GLN A 99 7.46 -3.04 -17.49
CA GLN A 99 6.64 -2.58 -18.61
C GLN A 99 6.26 -1.10 -18.48
N ILE A 100 5.90 -0.63 -17.28
CA ILE A 100 5.60 0.78 -17.02
C ILE A 100 6.84 1.64 -17.29
N ALA A 101 8.00 1.24 -16.75
CA ALA A 101 9.25 1.95 -16.97
C ALA A 101 9.62 2.03 -18.46
N GLN A 102 9.50 0.92 -19.19
CA GLN A 102 9.78 0.92 -20.63
C GLN A 102 8.86 1.87 -21.40
N LYS A 103 7.55 1.89 -21.08
CA LYS A 103 6.56 2.75 -21.76
C LYS A 103 6.72 4.22 -21.41
N ALA A 104 7.05 4.52 -20.16
CA ALA A 104 7.18 5.89 -19.67
C ALA A 104 8.58 6.49 -19.89
N GLY A 105 9.56 5.69 -20.35
CA GLY A 105 10.96 6.11 -20.36
C GLY A 105 11.55 6.29 -18.96
N GLY A 106 11.01 5.57 -17.98
CA GLY A 106 11.45 5.57 -16.59
C GLY A 106 12.58 4.57 -16.31
N GLN A 107 12.85 4.37 -15.02
CA GLN A 107 13.87 3.45 -14.52
C GLN A 107 13.23 2.37 -13.66
N VAL A 108 13.80 1.17 -13.62
CA VAL A 108 13.36 0.09 -12.74
C VAL A 108 14.29 0.05 -11.52
N PRO A 109 13.96 0.74 -10.40
CA PRO A 109 14.73 0.63 -9.18
C PRO A 109 14.51 -0.74 -8.53
N GLU A 110 15.42 -1.12 -7.62
CA GLU A 110 15.11 -2.20 -6.67
C GLU A 110 14.00 -1.71 -5.72
N LEU A 111 12.84 -2.35 -5.79
CA LEU A 111 11.69 -1.92 -5.00
C LEU A 111 11.89 -2.25 -3.53
N SER A 112 11.76 -1.23 -2.67
CA SER A 112 11.75 -1.44 -1.23
C SER A 112 10.52 -2.26 -0.81
N ARG A 113 10.56 -2.83 0.40
CA ARG A 113 9.43 -3.58 0.95
C ARG A 113 8.14 -2.75 0.94
N ALA A 114 8.21 -1.50 1.37
CA ALA A 114 7.06 -0.60 1.40
C ALA A 114 6.52 -0.31 0.00
N THR A 115 7.41 -0.09 -0.98
CA THR A 115 7.01 0.12 -2.38
C THR A 115 6.31 -1.10 -2.94
N ARG A 116 6.87 -2.29 -2.72
CA ARG A 116 6.29 -3.55 -3.20
C ARG A 116 4.90 -3.81 -2.61
N GLU A 117 4.73 -3.60 -1.30
CA GLU A 117 3.44 -3.74 -0.64
C GLU A 117 2.41 -2.70 -1.13
N ALA A 118 2.83 -1.44 -1.31
CA ALA A 118 1.98 -0.40 -1.84
C ALA A 118 1.52 -0.71 -3.28
N VAL A 119 2.45 -1.13 -4.16
CA VAL A 119 2.15 -1.54 -5.54
C VAL A 119 1.25 -2.76 -5.56
N ARG A 120 1.52 -3.77 -4.72
CA ARG A 120 0.67 -4.96 -4.62
C ARG A 120 -0.77 -4.57 -4.27
N SER A 121 -0.95 -3.71 -3.27
CA SER A 121 -2.28 -3.23 -2.89
C SER A 121 -2.97 -2.45 -4.02
N MET A 122 -2.24 -1.61 -4.76
CA MET A 122 -2.79 -0.86 -5.89
C MET A 122 -3.27 -1.80 -7.01
N PHE A 123 -2.42 -2.75 -7.41
CA PHE A 123 -2.77 -3.74 -8.43
C PHE A 123 -3.90 -4.64 -7.98
N LEU A 124 -3.92 -5.05 -6.72
CA LEU A 124 -5.00 -5.87 -6.19
C LEU A 124 -6.33 -5.11 -6.21
N GLY A 125 -6.35 -3.83 -5.84
CA GLY A 125 -7.54 -2.99 -5.97
C GLY A 125 -8.06 -2.89 -7.41
N GLN A 126 -7.17 -2.75 -8.38
CA GLN A 126 -7.53 -2.74 -9.81
C GLN A 126 -8.10 -4.10 -10.25
N ARG A 127 -7.40 -5.20 -9.97
CA ARG A 127 -7.83 -6.56 -10.32
C ARG A 127 -9.16 -6.95 -9.71
N LEU A 128 -9.39 -6.56 -8.46
CA LEU A 128 -10.67 -6.78 -7.78
C LEU A 128 -11.80 -5.96 -8.41
N SER A 129 -11.52 -4.72 -8.82
CA SER A 129 -12.50 -3.90 -9.53
C SER A 129 -12.84 -4.50 -10.91
N GLU A 130 -11.84 -4.95 -11.66
CA GLU A 130 -12.02 -5.67 -12.92
C GLU A 130 -12.84 -6.96 -12.73
N PHE A 131 -12.52 -7.74 -11.68
CA PHE A 131 -13.23 -8.96 -11.35
C PHE A 131 -14.70 -8.69 -10.99
N ALA A 132 -14.99 -7.68 -10.15
CA ALA A 132 -16.35 -7.32 -9.76
C ALA A 132 -17.19 -6.87 -10.96
N ASN A 133 -16.59 -6.11 -11.89
CA ASN A 133 -17.25 -5.69 -13.13
C ASN A 133 -17.60 -6.89 -14.03
N ALA A 134 -16.71 -7.88 -14.12
CA ALA A 134 -16.97 -9.11 -14.88
C ALA A 134 -17.91 -10.09 -14.17
N ASN A 135 -17.97 -10.04 -12.84
CA ASN A 135 -18.70 -10.99 -11.99
C ASN A 135 -19.58 -10.25 -10.97
N PRO A 136 -20.67 -9.60 -11.41
CA PRO A 136 -21.51 -8.80 -10.51
C PRO A 136 -22.14 -9.63 -9.37
N ALA A 137 -22.33 -10.94 -9.57
CA ALA A 137 -22.82 -11.85 -8.53
C ALA A 137 -21.85 -12.03 -7.35
N ALA A 138 -20.55 -11.76 -7.53
CA ALA A 138 -19.55 -11.85 -6.47
C ALA A 138 -19.47 -10.58 -5.60
N ALA A 139 -20.14 -9.49 -6.00
CA ALA A 139 -20.03 -8.19 -5.32
C ALA A 139 -20.48 -8.24 -3.86
N SER A 140 -21.54 -8.99 -3.53
CA SER A 140 -21.99 -9.15 -2.14
C SER A 140 -20.92 -9.81 -1.28
N THR A 141 -20.38 -10.95 -1.73
CA THR A 141 -19.31 -11.68 -1.04
C THR A 141 -18.07 -10.80 -0.84
N MET A 142 -17.66 -10.09 -1.89
CA MET A 142 -16.51 -9.19 -1.81
C MET A 142 -16.73 -8.06 -0.79
N ASN A 143 -17.91 -7.46 -0.78
CA ASN A 143 -18.26 -6.40 0.18
C ASN A 143 -18.32 -6.92 1.62
N GLU A 144 -18.89 -8.11 1.84
CA GLU A 144 -18.96 -8.76 3.15
C GLU A 144 -17.56 -9.06 3.69
N VAL A 145 -16.70 -9.69 2.89
CA VAL A 145 -15.32 -10.01 3.27
C VAL A 145 -14.54 -8.72 3.55
N PHE A 146 -14.72 -7.69 2.73
CA PHE A 146 -14.06 -6.41 2.94
C PHE A 146 -14.50 -5.73 4.25
N ALA A 147 -15.80 -5.74 4.54
CA ALA A 147 -16.35 -5.19 5.78
C ALA A 147 -15.84 -5.97 7.01
N GLN A 148 -15.80 -7.30 6.92
CA GLN A 148 -15.28 -8.15 7.99
C GLN A 148 -13.78 -7.91 8.22
N ALA A 149 -12.98 -7.89 7.15
CA ALA A 149 -11.54 -7.63 7.23
C ALA A 149 -11.25 -6.24 7.81
N ARG A 150 -12.10 -5.24 7.54
CA ARG A 150 -12.02 -3.92 8.19
C ARG A 150 -12.36 -3.97 9.67
N ALA A 151 -13.45 -4.66 10.04
CA ALA A 151 -13.91 -4.73 11.42
C ALA A 151 -12.89 -5.40 12.35
N THR A 152 -12.09 -6.33 11.83
CA THR A 152 -11.03 -7.03 12.57
C THR A 152 -9.64 -6.44 12.33
N SER A 153 -9.52 -5.32 11.61
CA SER A 153 -8.24 -4.73 11.27
C SER A 153 -7.71 -3.86 12.41
N ASP A 154 -6.47 -4.10 12.81
CA ASP A 154 -5.70 -3.17 13.64
C ASP A 154 -4.87 -2.19 12.81
N ALA A 155 -5.16 -2.06 11.50
CA ALA A 155 -4.42 -1.17 10.63
C ALA A 155 -4.64 0.30 11.01
N ARG A 156 -3.55 1.06 11.16
CA ARG A 156 -3.58 2.48 11.56
C ARG A 156 -2.63 3.32 10.71
N ILE A 157 -3.09 4.50 10.32
CA ILE A 157 -2.21 5.58 9.84
C ILE A 157 -1.91 6.50 11.01
N ASN A 158 -0.65 6.93 11.14
CA ASN A 158 -0.24 7.83 12.21
C ASN A 158 -1.14 9.09 12.27
N PRO A 159 -1.69 9.48 13.44
CA PRO A 159 -2.64 10.60 13.54
C PRO A 159 -2.13 11.96 13.04
N ARG A 160 -0.81 12.17 12.96
CA ARG A 160 -0.23 13.40 12.38
C ARG A 160 -0.53 13.59 10.88
N PHE A 161 -1.02 12.53 10.25
CA PHE A 161 -1.30 12.46 8.84
C PHE A 161 -2.80 12.47 8.57
N THR A 162 -3.16 13.04 7.42
CA THR A 162 -4.51 12.97 6.87
C THR A 162 -5.02 11.54 6.87
N GLN A 163 -6.11 11.30 7.61
CA GLN A 163 -6.76 10.01 7.66
C GLN A 163 -7.67 9.87 6.45
N PRO A 164 -7.64 8.73 5.73
CA PRO A 164 -8.64 8.46 4.71
C PRO A 164 -10.01 8.40 5.38
N SER A 165 -11.06 8.93 4.74
CA SER A 165 -12.42 8.69 5.21
C SER A 165 -12.67 7.18 5.24
N LEU A 166 -13.25 6.70 6.34
CA LEU A 166 -13.59 5.29 6.49
C LEU A 166 -14.73 4.94 5.53
N GLY A 167 -14.39 4.48 4.32
CA GLY A 167 -15.34 4.26 3.24
C GLY A 167 -14.77 4.83 1.95
N GLY A 168 -14.57 3.97 0.94
CA GLY A 168 -13.78 4.27 -0.25
C GLY A 168 -14.11 5.62 -0.90
N GLY A 169 -13.07 6.32 -1.37
CA GLY A 169 -13.18 7.39 -2.36
C GLY A 169 -13.64 8.76 -1.88
N GLN A 170 -14.20 8.92 -0.67
CA GLN A 170 -14.50 10.26 -0.17
C GLN A 170 -13.24 11.02 0.29
N ALA A 171 -13.29 12.34 0.14
CA ALA A 171 -12.27 13.23 0.67
C ALA A 171 -12.15 13.07 2.20
N PRO A 172 -10.95 13.22 2.79
CA PRO A 172 -10.74 13.16 4.22
C PRO A 172 -11.70 14.08 4.97
N ALA A 173 -12.60 13.51 5.76
CA ALA A 173 -13.29 14.28 6.79
C ALA A 173 -12.33 14.44 7.96
N THR A 174 -11.66 15.59 8.03
CA THR A 174 -10.98 16.00 9.27
C THR A 174 -12.04 16.04 10.38
N PRO A 175 -11.90 15.30 11.49
CA PRO A 175 -12.77 15.53 12.62
C PRO A 175 -12.26 16.79 13.31
N LEU A 176 -12.87 17.94 13.00
CA LEU A 176 -12.68 19.14 13.80
C LEU A 176 -13.58 18.99 15.02
N PHE A 177 -13.00 19.02 16.22
CA PHE A 177 -13.77 19.14 17.45
C PHE A 177 -14.77 20.28 17.31
N GLY A 178 -16.05 19.97 17.50
CA GLY A 178 -17.13 20.95 17.59
C GLY A 178 -17.31 21.79 16.32
N ASP A 179 -18.04 21.27 15.34
CA ASP A 179 -18.90 22.16 14.57
C ASP A 179 -20.21 21.47 14.20
N ALA A 180 -21.28 22.19 14.46
CA ALA A 180 -22.65 21.76 14.33
C ALA A 180 -23.26 22.46 13.11
N VAL A 181 -24.29 21.84 12.51
CA VAL A 181 -25.31 22.47 11.67
C VAL A 181 -24.88 22.92 10.25
N SER A 182 -25.43 22.18 9.28
CA SER A 182 -25.91 22.60 7.94
C SER A 182 -24.94 23.23 6.92
N GLY A 183 -24.85 22.59 5.76
CA GLY A 183 -24.47 23.25 4.51
C GLY A 183 -24.11 22.24 3.43
N GLY A 184 -25.06 21.94 2.54
CA GLY A 184 -24.78 21.16 1.33
C GLY A 184 -23.83 21.92 0.41
N GLN A 185 -22.73 21.29 0.00
CA GLN A 185 -21.80 21.86 -0.97
C GLN A 185 -21.26 20.74 -1.89
N GLN A 186 -21.97 20.59 -3.02
CA GLN A 186 -21.50 20.28 -4.37
C GLN A 186 -20.33 19.29 -4.54
N ASP A 187 -20.68 18.11 -5.05
CA ASP A 187 -19.76 17.08 -5.53
C ASP A 187 -18.80 17.58 -6.63
N PRO A 188 -17.47 17.47 -6.44
CA PRO A 188 -16.50 17.74 -7.50
C PRO A 188 -16.49 16.68 -8.62
N MET A 189 -17.32 15.63 -8.51
CA MET A 189 -17.48 14.58 -9.51
C MET A 189 -18.36 15.01 -10.71
N THR A 190 -19.11 16.11 -10.60
CA THR A 190 -19.94 16.62 -11.70
C THR A 190 -19.11 17.19 -12.85
N ALA A 191 -17.84 17.56 -12.61
CA ALA A 191 -16.95 18.08 -13.64
C ALA A 191 -16.29 16.98 -14.51
N LEU A 192 -16.38 15.70 -14.13
CA LEU A 192 -15.66 14.60 -14.78
C LEU A 192 -16.53 13.77 -15.75
N MET A 193 -17.85 13.83 -15.62
CA MET A 193 -18.78 13.17 -16.55
C MET A 193 -19.44 14.23 -17.41
N GLY A 194 -18.99 14.32 -18.67
CA GLY A 194 -19.43 15.32 -19.65
C GLY A 194 -20.89 15.72 -19.49
N GLY A 195 -21.09 16.98 -19.11
CA GLY A 195 -22.41 17.59 -19.13
C GLY A 195 -22.93 17.65 -20.56
N THR A 196 -24.05 16.97 -20.80
CA THR A 196 -25.08 17.43 -21.72
C THR A 196 -26.42 17.22 -21.05
N ALA A 197 -26.95 18.29 -20.47
CA ALA A 197 -28.35 18.39 -20.14
C ALA A 197 -29.13 18.62 -21.44
N HIS A 198 -30.08 17.74 -21.74
CA HIS A 198 -31.37 18.05 -22.38
C HIS A 198 -32.38 17.02 -21.91
#